data_AF-A0A916C7I3-F1
#
_entry.id   AF-A0A916C7I3-F1
#
_cell.length_a   1.000
_cell.length_b   1.000
_cell.length_c   1.000
_cell.angle_alpha   90.00
_cell.angle_beta   90.00
_cell.angle_gamma   90.00
#
_symmetry.space_group_name_H-M   'P 1'
#
loop_
_entity.id
_entity.type
_entity.pdbx_description
1 polymer ?
#
loop_
_entity_poly.entity_id
_entity_poly.type
_entity_poly.pdbx_seq_one_letter_code
_entity_poly.pdbx_strand_id
1 'polypeptide(L)'
;MHVIIWEYQVRRGNESDFEKIYSPRGEWVELFKRGAGYLGTELLRDAALPQRYVTIDRWESAAAYTAFHQKSFNEYKVLDARCAALSESEVLVGAFTPP
;
A
#
# COMPACT_ATOMS: atom_id res chain seq x y z
N MET A 1 -17.26 0.63 -4.06
CA MET A 1 -16.02 0.71 -3.27
C MET A 1 -15.25 -0.60 -3.43
N HIS A 2 -13.94 -0.51 -3.58
CA HIS A 2 -13.00 -1.63 -3.68
C HIS A 2 -11.85 -1.37 -2.70
N VAL A 3 -11.51 -2.37 -1.89
CA VAL A 3 -10.53 -2.24 -0.81
C VAL A 3 -9.47 -3.30 -0.99
N ILE A 4 -8.20 -2.92 -0.93
CA ILE A 4 -7.07 -3.82 -1.07
C ILE A 4 -6.28 -3.77 0.22
N ILE A 5 -5.95 -4.95 0.75
CA ILE A 5 -5.24 -5.07 2.01
C ILE A 5 -3.95 -5.86 1.79
N TRP A 6 -2.83 -5.26 2.16
CA TRP A 6 -1.53 -5.91 2.17
C TRP A 6 -1.00 -6.01 3.59
N GLU A 7 -0.35 -7.13 3.89
CA GLU A 7 0.38 -7.36 5.13
C GLU A 7 1.88 -7.35 4.84
N TYR A 8 2.63 -6.74 5.75
CA TYR A 8 4.08 -6.60 5.68
C TYR A 8 4.71 -7.10 6.96
N GLN A 9 5.78 -7.90 6.82
CA GLN A 9 6.75 -8.12 7.88
C GLN A 9 7.96 -7.24 7.58
N VAL A 10 8.09 -6.11 8.27
CA VAL A 10 9.15 -5.12 8.03
C VAL A 10 10.46 -5.58 8.68
N ARG A 11 11.58 -5.43 7.96
CA ARG A 11 12.92 -5.74 8.48
C ARG A 11 13.21 -4.87 9.69
N ARG A 12 13.84 -5.45 10.71
CA ARG A 12 14.19 -4.74 11.93
C ARG A 12 15.12 -3.57 11.60
N GLY A 13 14.78 -2.37 12.08
CA GLY A 13 15.52 -1.13 11.82
C GLY A 13 15.03 -0.34 10.60
N ASN A 14 14.17 -0.92 9.75
CA ASN A 14 13.60 -0.25 8.58
C ASN A 14 12.19 0.32 8.84
N GLU A 15 11.66 0.19 10.06
CA GLU A 15 10.29 0.60 10.39
C GLU A 15 10.04 2.08 10.08
N SER A 16 10.96 2.97 10.45
CA SER A 16 10.79 4.41 10.19
C SER A 16 10.79 4.76 8.71
N ASP A 17 11.58 4.05 7.88
CA ASP A 17 11.60 4.30 6.44
C ASP A 17 10.37 3.71 5.76
N PHE A 18 9.91 2.55 6.22
CA PHE A 18 8.63 1.97 5.81
C PHE A 18 7.47 2.92 6.14
N GLU A 19 7.38 3.39 7.38
CA GLU A 19 6.35 4.34 7.82
C GLU A 19 6.39 5.64 7.01
N LYS A 20 7.57 6.19 6.67
CA LYS A 20 7.66 7.38 5.81
C LYS A 20 7.05 7.15 4.43
N ILE A 21 7.32 6.01 3.79
CA ILE A 21 6.86 5.71 2.43
C ILE A 21 5.35 5.47 2.39
N TYR A 22 4.80 4.78 3.39
CA TYR A 22 3.39 4.38 3.43
C TYR A 22 2.49 5.32 4.25
N SER A 23 3.05 6.33 4.93
CA SER A 23 2.29 7.36 5.63
C SER A 23 1.34 8.14 4.68
N PRO A 24 0.34 8.87 5.19
CA PRO A 24 -0.58 9.68 4.37
C PRO A 24 0.08 10.76 3.49
N ARG A 25 1.36 11.07 3.72
CA ARG A 25 2.18 12.00 2.92
C ARG A 25 3.37 11.30 2.26
N GLY A 26 3.43 9.98 2.33
CA GLY A 26 4.48 9.16 1.79
C GLY A 26 4.36 8.99 0.28
N GLU A 27 5.46 8.59 -0.34
CA GLU A 27 5.56 8.44 -1.80
C GLU A 27 4.54 7.45 -2.37
N TRP A 28 4.15 6.43 -1.61
CA TRP A 28 3.11 5.47 -2.01
C TRP A 28 1.76 6.16 -2.19
N VAL A 29 1.38 6.95 -1.19
CA VAL A 29 0.12 7.70 -1.20
C VAL A 29 0.13 8.79 -2.28
N GLU A 30 1.25 9.49 -2.47
CA GLU A 30 1.39 10.49 -3.54
C GLU A 30 1.30 9.88 -4.94
N LEU A 31 1.76 8.64 -5.14
CA LEU A 31 1.55 7.92 -6.39
C LEU A 31 0.07 7.58 -6.58
N PHE A 32 -0.58 7.00 -5.56
CA PHE A 32 -1.97 6.55 -5.64
C PHE A 32 -2.96 7.71 -5.83
N LYS A 33 -2.70 8.88 -5.25
CA LYS A 33 -3.48 10.11 -5.47
C LYS A 33 -3.62 10.53 -6.94
N ARG A 34 -2.75 10.05 -7.83
CA ARG A 34 -2.83 10.33 -9.28
C ARG A 34 -3.91 9.49 -9.98
N GLY A 35 -4.39 8.43 -9.34
CA GLY A 35 -5.44 7.55 -9.84
C GLY A 35 -6.82 8.18 -9.65
N ALA A 36 -7.61 8.24 -10.72
CA ALA A 36 -9.02 8.61 -10.60
C ALA A 36 -9.76 7.57 -9.75
N GLY A 37 -10.58 8.04 -8.81
CA GLY A 37 -11.33 7.18 -7.89
C GLY A 37 -10.52 6.61 -6.74
N TYR A 38 -9.31 7.11 -6.46
CA TYR A 38 -8.59 6.80 -5.22
C TYR A 38 -9.26 7.49 -4.01
N LEU A 39 -9.52 6.75 -2.94
CA LEU A 39 -10.22 7.21 -1.75
C LEU A 39 -9.32 7.33 -0.51
N GLY A 40 -8.07 6.89 -0.59
CA GLY A 40 -7.11 6.98 0.50
C GLY A 40 -6.43 5.65 0.83
N THR A 41 -5.30 5.76 1.53
CA THR A 41 -4.52 4.65 2.07
C THR A 41 -4.38 4.87 3.55
N GLU A 42 -4.63 3.83 4.34
CA GLU A 42 -4.29 3.80 5.76
C GLU A 42 -3.12 2.87 5.99
N LEU A 43 -2.19 3.27 6.86
CA LEU A 43 -1.12 2.44 7.37
C LEU A 43 -1.42 2.12 8.83
N LEU A 44 -1.50 0.83 9.16
CA LEU A 44 -1.73 0.33 10.51
C LEU A 44 -0.54 -0.53 10.94
N ARG A 45 -0.14 -0.37 12.20
CA ARG A 45 0.87 -1.21 12.85
C ARG A 45 0.17 -2.21 13.77
N ASP A 46 0.63 -3.45 13.77
CA ASP A 46 0.17 -4.48 14.70
C ASP A 46 0.51 -4.05 16.15
N ALA A 47 -0.47 -4.15 17.04
CA ALA A 47 -0.35 -3.71 18.43
C ALA A 47 0.57 -4.61 19.28
N ALA A 48 0.74 -5.87 18.90
CA ALA A 48 1.56 -6.85 19.60
C ALA A 48 2.91 -7.10 18.90
N LEU A 49 2.96 -6.92 17.57
CA LEU A 49 4.14 -7.20 16.75
C LEU A 49 4.66 -5.93 16.07
N PRO A 50 5.66 -5.24 16.66
CA PRO A 50 6.17 -3.95 16.19
C PRO A 50 6.65 -3.89 14.73
N GLN A 51 6.94 -5.04 14.11
CA GLN A 51 7.43 -5.16 12.74
C GLN A 51 6.34 -5.54 11.74
N ARG A 52 5.12 -5.84 12.21
CA ARG A 52 4.01 -6.23 11.34
C ARG A 52 3.14 -5.02 11.06
N TYR A 53 2.90 -4.76 9.78
CA TYR A 53 2.10 -3.63 9.30
C TYR A 53 1.07 -4.09 8.28
N VAL A 54 0.00 -3.31 8.15
CA VAL A 54 -1.03 -3.49 7.14
C VAL A 54 -1.27 -2.17 6.43
N THR A 55 -1.35 -2.20 5.10
CA THR A 55 -1.91 -1.08 4.32
C THR A 55 -3.34 -1.41 3.91
N ILE A 56 -4.19 -0.39 3.90
CA ILE A 56 -5.57 -0.49 3.42
C ILE A 56 -5.78 0.59 2.35
N ASP A 57 -5.76 0.17 1.09
CA ASP A 57 -5.97 1.05 -0.05
C ASP A 57 -7.43 1.01 -0.48
N ARG A 58 -8.06 2.18 -0.62
CA ARG A 58 -9.46 2.30 -1.00
C ARG A 58 -9.62 2.98 -2.34
N TRP A 59 -10.53 2.42 -3.12
CA TRP A 59 -10.88 2.88 -4.45
C TRP A 59 -12.40 2.90 -4.61
N GLU A 60 -12.92 3.78 -5.46
CA GLU A 60 -14.34 3.84 -5.78
C GLU A 60 -14.82 2.52 -6.41
N SER A 61 -13.98 1.90 -7.24
CA SER A 61 -14.27 0.63 -7.92
C SER A 61 -13.00 -0.16 -8.26
N ALA A 62 -13.15 -1.46 -8.55
CA ALA A 62 -12.06 -2.30 -9.04
C ALA A 62 -11.54 -1.86 -10.42
N ALA A 63 -12.41 -1.27 -11.24
CA ALA A 63 -12.05 -0.71 -12.55
C ALA A 63 -11.14 0.51 -12.39
N ALA A 64 -11.44 1.40 -11.43
CA ALA A 64 -10.59 2.55 -11.11
C ALA A 64 -9.19 2.12 -10.68
N TYR A 65 -9.09 1.12 -9.80
CA TYR A 65 -7.80 0.54 -9.40
C TYR A 65 -7.03 -0.05 -10.58
N THR A 66 -7.69 -0.89 -11.40
CA THR A 66 -7.06 -1.51 -12.58
C THR A 66 -6.54 -0.45 -13.57
N ALA A 67 -7.35 0.58 -13.85
CA ALA A 67 -6.98 1.66 -14.77
C ALA A 67 -5.77 2.46 -14.24
N PHE A 68 -5.72 2.75 -12.94
CA PHE A 68 -4.57 3.36 -12.30
C PHE A 68 -3.32 2.49 -12.46
N HIS A 69 -3.42 1.20 -12.12
CA HIS A 69 -2.27 0.29 -12.15
C HIS A 69 -1.70 0.12 -13.58
N GLN A 70 -2.56 0.16 -14.61
CA GLN A 70 -2.12 0.15 -16.01
C GLN A 70 -1.40 1.46 -16.40
N LYS A 71 -1.92 2.61 -15.97
CA LYS A 71 -1.37 3.93 -16.31
C LYS A 71 -0.04 4.22 -15.60
N SER A 72 0.10 3.80 -14.35
CA SER A 72 1.24 4.09 -13.49
C SER A 72 2.18 2.91 -13.29
N PHE A 73 2.09 1.88 -14.15
CA PHE A 73 2.80 0.61 -14.00
C PHE A 73 4.31 0.74 -13.76
N ASN A 74 4.99 1.63 -14.50
CA ASN A 74 6.43 1.80 -14.37
C ASN A 74 6.83 2.45 -13.04
N GLU A 75 6.13 3.51 -12.64
CA GLU A 75 6.37 4.22 -11.39
C GLU A 75 6.01 3.34 -10.18
N TYR A 76 4.91 2.60 -10.30
CA TYR A 76 4.50 1.58 -9.34
C TYR A 76 5.61 0.55 -9.14
N LYS A 77 6.14 -0.06 -10.22
CA LYS A 77 7.20 -1.07 -10.11
C LYS A 77 8.48 -0.55 -9.49
N VAL A 78 8.88 0.68 -9.80
CA VAL A 78 10.08 1.29 -9.21
C VAL A 78 9.90 1.48 -7.70
N LEU A 79 8.73 1.99 -7.30
CA LEU A 79 8.42 2.20 -5.90
C LEU A 79 8.28 0.89 -5.13
N ASP A 80 7.59 -0.10 -5.71
CA ASP A 80 7.41 -1.46 -5.20
C ASP A 80 8.75 -2.15 -4.93
N ALA A 81 9.68 -2.12 -5.90
CA ALA A 81 11.01 -2.70 -5.73
C ALA A 81 11.81 -2.06 -4.57
N ARG A 82 11.63 -0.75 -4.34
CA ARG A 82 12.25 -0.06 -3.20
C ARG A 82 11.61 -0.47 -1.88
N CYS A 83 10.29 -0.66 -1.86
CA CYS A 83 9.57 -1.11 -0.68
C CYS A 83 9.87 -2.57 -0.31
N ALA A 84 10.04 -3.44 -1.32
CA ALA A 84 10.40 -4.84 -1.14
C ALA A 84 11.74 -5.01 -0.39
N ALA A 85 12.67 -4.06 -0.50
CA ALA A 85 13.92 -4.08 0.26
C ALA A 85 13.71 -3.79 1.77
N LEU A 86 12.59 -3.14 2.14
CA LEU A 86 12.28 -2.77 3.52
C LEU A 86 11.60 -3.89 4.30
N SER A 87 10.97 -4.85 3.61
CA SER A 87 10.25 -5.97 4.21
C SER A 87 10.98 -7.30 4.02
N GLU A 88 10.77 -8.21 4.97
CA GLU A 88 11.13 -9.63 4.88
C GLU A 88 10.08 -10.39 4.07
N SER A 89 8.82 -10.01 4.20
CA SER A 89 7.71 -10.52 3.41
C SER A 89 6.65 -9.44 3.19
N GLU A 90 5.95 -9.57 2.06
CA GLU A 90 4.75 -8.82 1.71
C GLU A 90 3.73 -9.81 1.17
N VAL A 91 2.51 -9.76 1.70
CA VAL A 91 1.43 -10.70 1.37
C VAL A 91 0.16 -9.93 1.09
N LEU A 92 -0.44 -10.17 -0.08
CA LEU A 92 -1.79 -9.71 -0.37
C LEU A 92 -2.77 -10.49 0.52
N VAL A 93 -3.39 -9.80 1.48
CA VAL A 93 -4.46 -10.38 2.31
C VAL A 93 -5.71 -10.60 1.46
N GLY A 94 -6.00 -9.65 0.57
CA GLY A 94 -7.06 -9.80 -0.41
C GLY A 94 -7.58 -8.47 -0.96
N ALA A 95 -8.52 -8.60 -1.88
CA ALA A 95 -9.30 -7.49 -2.40
C ALA A 95 -10.78 -7.71 -2.05
N PHE A 96 -11.42 -6.69 -1.49
CA PHE A 96 -12.73 -6.76 -0.85
C PHE A 96 -13.66 -5.71 -1.44
N THR A 97 -14.96 -6.02 -1.46
CA THR A 97 -16.04 -5.07 -1.74
C THR A 97 -17.07 -5.15 -0.62
N PRO A 98 -17.79 -4.06 -0.32
CA PRO A 98 -18.97 -4.15 0.53
C PRO A 98 -19.96 -5.19 0.00
N PRO A 99 -20.75 -5.83 0.88
CA PRO A 99 -21.83 -6.72 0.49
C PRO A 99 -22.95 -6.00 -0.27
#